data_AF-A0ABD0P258-F1
#
_entry.id   AF-A0ABD0P258-F1
#
_cell.length_a   1.000
_cell.length_b   1.000
_cell.length_c   1.000
_cell.angle_alpha   90.00
_cell.angle_beta   90.00
_cell.angle_gamma   90.00
#
_symmetry.space_group_name_H-M   'P 1'
#
loop_
_entity.id
_entity.type
_entity.pdbx_description
1 polymer ?
#
loop_
_entity_poly.entity_id
_entity_poly.type
_entity_poly.pdbx_seq_one_letter_code
_entity_poly.pdbx_strand_id
1 'polypeptide(L)'
;FDPDFICNASDTSGRYSYQAQPAICRWNLARLAEALVPDLPPERAEQVLDEYLPLYNGYYLSNMRKKLGLLRMEEPEDEILITELMQTMHNT
;
A
#
# COMPACT_ATOMS: atom_id res chain seq x y z
N PHE A 1 2.04 -17.74 -0.46
CA PHE A 1 2.00 -16.29 -0.74
C PHE A 1 3.29 -15.69 -0.22
N ASP A 2 3.89 -14.73 -0.90
CA ASP A 2 5.18 -14.19 -0.49
C ASP A 2 5.16 -12.65 -0.55
N PRO A 3 5.02 -11.96 0.60
CA PRO A 3 5.09 -10.51 0.67
C PRO A 3 6.42 -9.96 0.15
N ASP A 4 7.51 -10.70 0.34
CA ASP A 4 8.86 -10.32 -0.05
C ASP A 4 9.21 -10.71 -1.48
N PHE A 5 8.24 -11.25 -2.24
CA PHE A 5 8.49 -11.68 -3.60
C PHE A 5 9.02 -10.54 -4.48
N ILE A 6 10.20 -10.76 -5.07
CA ILE A 6 10.84 -9.88 -6.04
C ILE A 6 10.72 -10.52 -7.42
N CYS A 7 9.87 -9.95 -8.28
CA CYS A 7 9.69 -10.46 -9.63
C CYS A 7 10.83 -10.07 -10.59
N ASN A 8 11.57 -9.01 -10.28
CA ASN A 8 12.66 -8.50 -11.11
C ASN A 8 14.01 -9.06 -10.65
N ALA A 9 14.62 -9.92 -11.47
CA ALA A 9 15.92 -10.53 -11.16
C ALA A 9 17.07 -9.51 -10.99
N SER A 10 16.95 -8.29 -11.51
CA SER A 10 17.96 -7.24 -11.33
C SER A 10 17.77 -6.44 -10.02
N ASP A 11 16.65 -6.59 -9.33
CA ASP A 11 16.41 -5.92 -8.05
C ASP A 11 16.97 -6.75 -6.89
N THR A 12 18.29 -6.75 -6.75
CA THR A 12 18.98 -7.45 -5.67
C THR A 12 18.74 -6.84 -4.28
N SER A 13 18.20 -5.62 -4.23
CA SER A 13 17.91 -4.88 -2.99
C SER A 13 16.48 -5.08 -2.47
N GLY A 14 15.59 -5.69 -3.27
CA GLY A 14 14.17 -5.80 -2.96
C GLY A 14 13.44 -4.45 -2.95
N ARG A 15 13.95 -3.44 -3.66
CA ARG A 15 13.34 -2.11 -3.75
C ARG A 15 11.88 -2.19 -4.21
N TYR A 16 11.58 -3.11 -5.10
CA TYR A 16 10.26 -3.30 -5.72
C TYR A 16 9.65 -4.67 -5.37
N SER A 17 9.97 -5.22 -4.19
CA SER A 17 9.26 -6.39 -3.67
C SER A 17 7.75 -6.11 -3.57
N TYR A 18 6.93 -7.16 -3.59
CA TYR A 18 5.48 -7.03 -3.55
C TYR A 18 4.99 -6.10 -2.43
N GLN A 19 5.47 -6.30 -1.20
CA GLN A 19 5.09 -5.48 -0.05
C GLN A 19 5.66 -4.05 -0.07
N ALA A 20 6.77 -3.81 -0.77
CA ALA A 20 7.39 -2.48 -0.84
C ALA A 20 6.63 -1.51 -1.78
N GLN A 21 5.83 -2.03 -2.70
CA GLN A 21 5.18 -1.24 -3.75
C GLN A 21 4.38 -0.02 -3.24
N PRO A 22 3.58 -0.11 -2.16
CA PRO A 22 2.84 1.04 -1.66
C PRO A 22 3.76 2.18 -1.19
N ALA A 23 4.83 1.85 -0.47
CA ALA A 23 5.82 2.82 -0.01
C ALA A 23 6.60 3.43 -1.18
N ILE A 24 6.97 2.62 -2.18
CA ILE A 24 7.61 3.10 -3.42
C ILE A 24 6.70 4.05 -4.19
N CYS A 25 5.40 3.75 -4.28
CA CYS A 25 4.45 4.63 -4.94
C CYS A 25 4.38 5.99 -4.24
N ARG A 26 4.29 6.02 -2.89
CA ARG A 26 4.40 7.28 -2.12
C ARG A 26 5.70 8.03 -2.41
N TRP A 27 6.83 7.31 -2.46
CA TRP A 27 8.12 7.92 -2.77
C TRP A 27 8.16 8.52 -4.19
N ASN A 28 7.58 7.84 -5.18
CA ASN A 28 7.47 8.36 -6.54
C ASN A 28 6.57 9.61 -6.61
N LEU A 29 5.47 9.62 -5.86
CA LEU A 29 4.59 10.79 -5.74
C LEU A 29 5.32 11.98 -5.10
N ALA A 30 6.19 11.75 -4.13
CA ALA A 30 7.03 12.80 -3.55
C ALA A 30 8.00 13.40 -4.58
N ARG A 31 8.62 12.55 -5.43
CA ARG A 31 9.46 13.03 -6.55
C ARG A 31 8.66 13.83 -7.57
N LEU A 32 7.41 13.43 -7.86
CA LEU A 32 6.52 14.21 -8.71
C LEU A 32 6.21 15.58 -8.10
N ALA A 33 5.90 15.63 -6.81
CA ALA A 33 5.62 16.88 -6.11
C ALA A 33 6.80 17.86 -6.15
N GLU A 34 8.03 17.39 -6.01
CA GLU A 34 9.24 18.21 -6.16
C GLU A 34 9.34 18.85 -7.55
N ALA A 35 8.96 18.11 -8.60
CA ALA A 35 8.97 18.60 -9.97
C ALA A 35 7.86 19.63 -10.26
N LEU A 36 6.88 19.77 -9.37
CA LEU A 36 5.77 20.72 -9.49
C LEU A 36 6.02 22.04 -8.75
N VAL A 37 7.21 22.23 -8.16
CA VAL A 37 7.58 23.51 -7.53
C VAL A 37 7.83 24.56 -8.64
N PRO A 38 7.28 25.79 -8.52
CA PRO A 38 6.60 26.37 -7.36
C PRO A 38 5.07 26.22 -7.33
N ASP A 39 4.45 25.65 -8.36
CA ASP A 39 2.99 25.55 -8.49
C ASP A 39 2.34 24.70 -7.37
N LEU A 40 3.07 23.72 -6.84
CA LEU A 40 2.75 22.99 -5.63
C LEU A 40 3.86 23.21 -4.57
N PRO A 41 3.66 24.11 -3.60
CA PRO A 41 4.63 24.35 -2.54
C PRO A 41 4.88 23.10 -1.67
N PRO A 42 6.11 22.89 -1.15
CA PRO A 42 6.46 21.70 -0.37
C PRO A 42 5.53 21.42 0.81
N GLU A 43 5.10 22.44 1.55
CA GLU A 43 4.24 22.28 2.72
C GLU A 43 2.86 21.74 2.33
N ARG A 44 2.35 22.18 1.17
CA ARG A 44 1.08 21.68 0.62
C ARG A 44 1.24 20.29 0.02
N ALA A 45 2.37 20.01 -0.63
CA ALA A 45 2.68 18.70 -1.16
C ALA A 45 2.72 17.64 -0.05
N GLU A 46 3.39 17.93 1.05
CA GLU A 46 3.53 17.01 2.19
C GLU A 46 2.18 16.66 2.79
N GLN A 47 1.31 17.66 3.00
CA GLN A 47 -0.06 17.44 3.49
C GLN A 47 -0.85 16.45 2.61
N VAL A 48 -0.77 16.61 1.29
CA VAL A 48 -1.47 15.71 0.35
C VAL A 48 -0.82 14.32 0.31
N LEU A 49 0.51 14.24 0.41
CA LEU A 49 1.23 12.95 0.44
C LEU A 49 0.96 12.14 1.71
N ASP A 50 0.62 12.79 2.82
CA ASP A 50 0.27 12.12 4.07
C ASP A 50 -1.10 11.45 4.02
N GLU A 51 -1.98 11.87 3.11
CA GLU A 51 -3.26 11.21 2.85
C GLU A 51 -3.09 9.88 2.09
N TYR A 52 -1.97 9.66 1.40
CA TYR A 52 -1.78 8.53 0.50
C TYR A 52 -1.89 7.16 1.20
N LEU A 53 -1.17 6.94 2.31
CA LEU A 53 -1.17 5.65 2.99
C LEU A 53 -2.53 5.32 3.63
N PRO A 54 -3.20 6.26 4.33
CA PRO A 54 -4.58 6.06 4.78
C PRO A 54 -5.54 5.69 3.64
N LEU A 55 -5.48 6.40 2.51
CA LEU A 55 -6.32 6.11 1.34
C LEU A 55 -6.02 4.71 0.76
N TYR A 56 -4.74 4.38 0.56
CA TYR A 56 -4.31 3.09 0.06
C TYR A 56 -4.83 1.95 0.97
N ASN A 57 -4.63 2.06 2.29
CA ASN A 57 -5.07 1.06 3.25
C ASN A 57 -6.60 0.89 3.25
N GLY A 58 -7.34 2.00 3.18
CA GLY A 58 -8.80 1.98 3.07
C GLY A 58 -9.29 1.24 1.83
N TYR A 59 -8.71 1.54 0.66
CA TYR A 59 -9.04 0.83 -0.59
C TYR A 59 -8.62 -0.63 -0.56
N TYR A 60 -7.44 -0.94 -0.01
CA TYR A 60 -6.94 -2.30 0.13
C TYR A 60 -7.91 -3.15 0.97
N LEU A 61 -8.29 -2.67 2.16
CA LEU A 61 -9.22 -3.37 3.06
C LEU A 61 -10.59 -3.54 2.40
N SER A 62 -11.15 -2.49 1.78
CA SER A 62 -12.42 -2.60 1.04
C SER A 62 -12.36 -3.66 -0.05
N ASN A 63 -11.24 -3.75 -0.78
CA ASN A 63 -11.07 -4.75 -1.83
C ASN A 63 -10.93 -6.16 -1.26
N MET A 64 -10.21 -6.32 -0.16
CA MET A 64 -10.06 -7.61 0.52
C MET A 64 -11.39 -8.12 1.11
N ARG A 65 -12.18 -7.23 1.74
CA ARG A 65 -13.56 -7.54 2.17
C ARG A 65 -14.41 -8.09 1.03
N LYS A 66 -14.38 -7.44 -0.13
CA LYS A 66 -15.10 -7.90 -1.34
C LYS A 66 -14.62 -9.28 -1.80
N LYS A 67 -13.31 -9.53 -1.79
CA LYS A 67 -12.72 -10.83 -2.17
C LYS A 67 -13.11 -11.95 -1.22
N LEU A 68 -13.34 -11.65 0.06
CA LEU A 68 -13.74 -12.59 1.10
C LEU A 68 -15.28 -12.71 1.26
N GLY A 69 -16.06 -11.90 0.54
CA GLY A 69 -17.51 -11.89 0.66
C GLY A 69 -18.06 -11.18 1.92
N LEU A 70 -17.24 -10.36 2.59
CA LEU A 70 -17.62 -9.55 3.75
C LEU A 70 -18.37 -8.29 3.29
N LEU A 71 -19.61 -8.46 2.84
CA LEU A 71 -20.37 -7.41 2.13
C LEU A 71 -21.44 -6.70 2.97
N ARG A 72 -21.70 -7.16 4.20
CA ARG A 72 -22.84 -6.68 4.99
C ARG A 72 -22.53 -5.43 5.78
N MET A 73 -21.46 -5.47 6.58
CA MET A 73 -21.01 -4.38 7.43
C MET A 73 -19.49 -4.48 7.55
N GLU A 74 -18.82 -3.34 7.62
CA GLU A 74 -17.39 -3.30 7.91
C GLU A 74 -17.21 -3.44 9.42
N GLU A 75 -16.50 -4.47 9.84
CA GLU A 75 -16.18 -4.72 11.24
C GLU A 75 -14.68 -4.45 11.46
N PRO A 76 -14.26 -3.93 12.64
CA PRO A 76 -12.85 -3.79 12.98
C PRO A 76 -12.06 -5.11 12.87
N GLU A 77 -12.72 -6.24 13.14
CA GLU A 77 -12.15 -7.58 13.07
C GLU A 77 -11.82 -8.03 11.64
N ASP A 78 -12.39 -7.38 10.61
CA ASP A 78 -12.09 -7.71 9.21
C ASP A 78 -10.61 -7.55 8.89
N GLU A 79 -9.98 -6.50 9.42
CA GLU A 79 -8.55 -6.23 9.20
C GLU A 79 -7.68 -7.31 9.85
N ILE A 80 -8.05 -7.78 11.03
CA ILE A 80 -7.38 -8.88 11.74
C ILE A 80 -7.49 -10.15 10.91
N LEU A 81 -8.71 -10.51 10.48
CA LEU A 81 -8.98 -11.68 9.65
C LEU A 81 -8.18 -11.66 8.34
N ILE A 82 -8.17 -10.52 7.64
CA ILE A 82 -7.40 -10.33 6.40
C ILE A 82 -5.91 -10.52 6.66
N THR A 83 -5.37 -9.90 7.72
CA THR A 83 -3.96 -9.99 8.07
C THR A 83 -3.55 -11.41 8.42
N GLU A 84 -4.33 -12.10 9.25
CA GLU A 84 -4.08 -13.49 9.65
C GLU A 84 -4.18 -14.46 8.47
N LEU A 85 -5.12 -14.25 7.56
CA LEU A 85 -5.23 -15.04 6.33
C LEU A 85 -3.96 -14.90 5.48
N MET A 86 -3.52 -13.66 5.23
CA MET A 86 -2.32 -13.42 4.41
C MET A 86 -1.07 -14.01 5.09
N GLN A 87 -0.95 -13.90 6.41
CA GLN A 87 0.14 -14.52 7.17
C GLN A 87 0.09 -16.05 7.08
N THR A 88 -1.09 -16.65 7.20
CA THR A 88 -1.26 -18.11 7.08
C THR A 88 -0.82 -18.57 5.70
N MET A 89 -1.27 -17.88 4.63
CA MET A 89 -0.85 -18.18 3.26
C MET A 89 0.65 -17.96 3.02
N HIS A 90 1.33 -17.16 3.85
CA HIS A 90 2.78 -16.99 3.78
C HIS A 90 3.53 -18.14 4.44
N ASN A 91 2.98 -18.64 5.55
CA ASN A 91 3.58 -19.72 6.33
C ASN A 91 3.37 -21.12 5.72
N THR A 92 2.46 -21.26 4.75
CA THR A 92 2.13 -22.51 4.04
C THR A 92 2.58 -22.47 2.58
#